data_AF-A0A7X6NZ02-F1
#
_entry.id   AF-A0A7X6NZ02-F1
#
_cell.length_a   1.000
_cell.length_b   1.000
_cell.length_c   1.000
_cell.angle_alpha   90.00
_cell.angle_beta   90.00
_cell.angle_gamma   90.00
#
_symmetry.space_group_name_H-M   'P 1'
#
loop_
_entity.id
_entity.type
_entity.pdbx_description
1 polymer ?
#
loop_
_entity_poly.entity_id
_entity_poly.type
_entity_poly.pdbx_seq_one_letter_code
_entity_poly.pdbx_strand_id
1 'polypeptide(L)'
;MSRSRRPTKKPQKPTPVATRDFWGSFDDLPEGDARVSPASDPASVVTSLGSPPLAGHEQVAEHYFRAIYERAGGLAFAIAAGNGIIADND
;
A
#
# COMPACT_ATOMS: atom_id res chain seq x y z
N MET A 1 -2.47 -57.90 -43.41
CA MET A 1 -2.22 -56.45 -43.28
C MET A 1 -3.19 -55.87 -42.27
N SER A 2 -2.79 -55.65 -41.01
CA SER A 2 -3.66 -55.05 -39.99
C SER A 2 -2.91 -53.96 -39.24
N ARG A 3 -3.24 -52.70 -39.55
CA ARG A 3 -2.72 -51.51 -38.85
C ARG A 3 -3.53 -51.31 -37.57
N SER A 4 -2.94 -51.67 -36.43
CA SER A 4 -3.45 -51.30 -35.11
C SER A 4 -3.39 -49.78 -34.94
N ARG A 5 -4.53 -49.13 -34.70
CA ARG A 5 -4.66 -47.67 -34.56
C ARG A 5 -4.21 -47.25 -33.16
N ARG A 6 -3.20 -46.38 -33.09
CA ARG A 6 -2.73 -45.77 -31.84
C ARG A 6 -3.77 -44.75 -31.36
N PRO A 7 -4.21 -44.78 -30.08
CA PRO A 7 -5.19 -43.83 -29.58
C PRO A 7 -4.56 -42.45 -29.44
N THR A 8 -5.18 -41.45 -30.06
CA THR A 8 -4.81 -40.04 -29.93
C THR A 8 -5.32 -39.50 -28.59
N LYS A 9 -4.39 -39.10 -27.71
CA LYS A 9 -4.70 -38.45 -26.43
C LYS A 9 -5.32 -37.08 -26.73
N LYS A 10 -6.57 -36.86 -26.31
CA LYS A 10 -7.22 -35.54 -26.40
C LYS A 10 -6.50 -34.56 -25.46
N PRO A 11 -6.19 -33.32 -25.90
CA PRO A 11 -5.63 -32.31 -25.01
C PRO A 11 -6.68 -31.92 -23.97
N GLN A 12 -6.37 -32.09 -22.69
CA GLN A 12 -7.16 -31.53 -21.59
C GLN A 12 -7.07 -30.01 -21.67
N LYS A 13 -8.22 -29.34 -21.78
CA LYS A 13 -8.28 -27.88 -21.61
C LYS A 13 -7.81 -27.55 -20.20
N PRO A 14 -6.86 -26.63 -20.01
CA PRO A 14 -6.50 -26.17 -18.69
C PRO A 14 -7.74 -25.60 -18.03
N THR A 15 -8.05 -26.08 -16.82
CA THR A 15 -9.06 -25.47 -15.96
C THR A 15 -8.63 -24.02 -15.74
N PRO A 16 -9.52 -23.04 -15.98
CA PRO A 16 -9.21 -21.66 -15.69
C PRO A 16 -8.95 -21.57 -14.19
N VAL A 17 -7.70 -21.35 -13.81
CA VAL A 17 -7.35 -20.95 -12.45
C VAL A 17 -8.10 -19.64 -12.26
N ALA A 18 -9.10 -19.63 -11.37
CA ALA A 18 -9.82 -18.42 -11.04
C ALA A 18 -8.78 -17.36 -10.72
N THR A 19 -8.69 -16.35 -11.58
CA THR A 19 -7.81 -15.21 -11.39
C THR A 19 -8.35 -14.51 -10.16
N ARG A 20 -7.84 -14.87 -8.97
CA ARG A 20 -8.09 -14.08 -7.77
C ARG A 20 -7.59 -12.69 -8.11
N ASP A 21 -8.49 -11.71 -8.06
CA ASP A 21 -8.08 -10.32 -8.13
C ASP A 21 -7.02 -10.10 -7.05
N PHE A 22 -5.88 -9.57 -7.49
CA PHE A 22 -4.69 -9.41 -6.65
C PHE A 22 -5.00 -8.64 -5.35
N TRP A 23 -5.97 -7.74 -5.41
CA TRP A 23 -6.41 -6.88 -4.30
C TRP A 23 -7.59 -7.43 -3.50
N GLY A 24 -8.18 -8.58 -3.87
CA GLY A 24 -9.38 -9.11 -3.23
C GLY A 24 -10.66 -8.34 -3.60
N SER A 25 -11.75 -8.61 -2.90
CA SER A 25 -13.02 -7.89 -3.05
C SER A 25 -13.16 -6.80 -1.98
N PHE A 26 -13.88 -5.71 -2.30
CA PHE A 26 -14.17 -4.65 -1.32
C PHE A 26 -15.01 -5.15 -0.15
N ASP A 27 -15.85 -6.16 -0.39
CA ASP A 27 -16.72 -6.76 0.64
C ASP A 27 -15.91 -7.58 1.67
N ASP A 28 -14.67 -7.96 1.35
CA ASP A 28 -13.77 -8.69 2.24
C ASP A 28 -12.87 -7.77 3.08
N LEU A 29 -13.00 -6.44 2.96
CA LEU A 29 -12.19 -5.52 3.75
C LEU A 29 -12.59 -5.62 5.23
N PRO A 30 -11.62 -5.74 6.16
CA PRO A 30 -11.93 -5.67 7.57
C PRO A 30 -12.55 -4.33 7.90
N GLU A 31 -13.49 -4.33 8.83
CA GLU A 31 -14.05 -3.10 9.38
C GLU A 31 -12.89 -2.31 10.03
N GLY A 32 -12.61 -1.12 9.49
CA GLY A 32 -11.44 -0.34 9.89
C GLY A 32 -11.60 0.25 11.29
N ASP A 33 -10.50 0.34 12.04
CA ASP A 33 -10.48 1.17 13.24
C ASP A 33 -10.63 2.64 12.82
N ALA A 34 -11.66 3.31 13.34
CA ALA A 34 -11.90 4.72 13.08
C ALA A 34 -10.91 5.65 13.81
N ARG A 35 -10.08 5.08 14.69
CA ARG A 35 -9.09 5.82 15.48
C ARG A 35 -7.80 6.06 14.69
N VAL A 36 -7.20 7.21 14.95
CA VAL A 36 -5.97 7.67 14.33
C VAL A 36 -4.78 7.26 15.18
N SER A 37 -3.90 6.44 14.62
CA SER A 37 -2.58 6.18 15.21
C SER A 37 -1.57 7.22 14.72
N PRO A 38 -0.86 7.93 15.63
CA PRO A 38 0.13 8.93 15.23
C PRO A 38 1.33 8.25 14.55
N ALA A 39 1.78 8.78 13.41
CA ALA A 39 2.99 8.28 12.77
C ALA A 39 4.22 8.54 13.67
N SER A 40 5.04 7.51 13.91
CA SER A 40 6.25 7.60 14.73
C SER A 40 7.32 8.49 14.09
N ASP A 41 7.45 8.44 12.77
CA ASP A 41 8.28 9.34 11.98
C ASP A 41 7.50 9.78 10.72
N PRO A 42 6.84 10.95 10.75
CA PRO A 42 6.11 11.49 9.60
C PRO A 42 7.00 11.76 8.38
N ALA A 43 8.31 11.99 8.58
CA ALA A 43 9.24 12.31 7.51
C ALA A 43 9.74 11.06 6.76
N SER A 44 9.49 9.86 7.29
CA SER A 44 9.84 8.56 6.66
C SER A 44 9.40 8.45 5.20
N VAL A 45 8.22 9.01 4.88
CA VAL A 45 7.66 8.96 3.53
C VAL A 45 8.59 9.68 2.56
N VAL A 46 9.02 10.89 2.91
CA VAL A 46 9.89 11.72 2.07
C VAL A 46 11.26 11.05 1.89
N THR A 47 11.85 10.53 2.97
CA THR A 47 13.17 9.88 2.90
C THR A 47 13.13 8.57 2.11
N SER A 48 12.01 7.85 2.12
CA SER A 48 11.84 6.62 1.33
C SER A 48 11.78 6.83 -0.19
N LEU A 49 11.42 8.04 -0.64
CA LEU A 49 11.27 8.37 -2.06
C LEU A 49 12.61 8.72 -2.73
N GLY A 50 13.68 8.85 -1.94
CA GLY A 50 15.00 9.23 -2.43
C GLY A 50 15.14 10.73 -2.66
N SER A 51 16.21 11.12 -3.34
CA SER A 51 16.52 12.53 -3.57
C SER A 51 15.45 13.22 -4.42
N PRO A 52 15.00 14.43 -4.03
CA PRO A 52 14.06 15.21 -4.82
C PRO A 52 14.59 15.48 -6.23
N PRO A 53 13.77 15.35 -7.30
CA PRO A 53 14.19 15.64 -8.67
C PRO A 53 14.21 17.16 -8.94
N LEU A 54 14.93 17.91 -8.11
CA LEU A 54 15.06 19.36 -8.16
C LEU A 54 16.53 19.73 -8.30
N ALA A 55 17.01 19.78 -9.55
CA ALA A 55 18.42 19.98 -9.88
C ALA A 55 19.01 21.21 -9.17
N GLY A 56 20.06 20.99 -8.38
CA GLY A 56 20.76 22.04 -7.62
C GLY A 56 20.05 22.51 -6.34
N HIS A 57 18.91 21.90 -6.00
CA HIS A 57 18.10 22.22 -4.81
C HIS A 57 17.69 20.99 -4.01
N GLU A 58 18.33 19.85 -4.25
CA GLU A 58 17.96 18.54 -3.71
C GLU A 58 17.94 18.57 -2.17
N GLN A 59 19.00 19.09 -1.56
CA GLN A 59 19.14 19.18 -0.09
C GLN A 59 18.13 20.15 0.53
N VAL A 60 17.95 21.32 -0.09
CA VAL A 60 17.03 22.36 0.41
C VAL A 60 15.59 21.87 0.32
N ALA A 61 15.24 21.19 -0.77
CA ALA A 61 13.91 20.61 -0.94
C ALA A 61 13.62 19.53 0.11
N GLU A 62 14.58 18.64 0.38
CA GLU A 62 14.44 17.60 1.41
C GLU A 62 14.17 18.19 2.80
N HIS A 63 14.87 19.27 3.17
CA HIS A 63 14.62 20.00 4.42
C HIS A 63 13.20 20.55 4.52
N TYR A 64 12.70 21.19 3.45
CA TYR A 64 11.34 21.74 3.46
C TYR A 64 10.27 20.66 3.46
N PHE A 65 10.46 19.58 2.71
CA PHE A 65 9.54 18.45 2.72
C PHE A 65 9.45 17.84 4.11
N ARG A 66 10.58 17.60 4.78
CA ARG A 66 10.59 17.13 6.16
C ARG A 66 9.79 18.04 7.09
N ALA A 67 10.02 19.35 7.04
CA ALA A 67 9.32 20.31 7.90
C ALA A 67 7.79 20.33 7.66
N ILE A 68 7.36 20.20 6.41
CA ILE A 68 5.94 20.14 6.05
C ILE A 68 5.30 18.86 6.59
N TYR A 69 5.96 17.70 6.44
CA TYR A 69 5.43 16.42 6.90
C TYR A 69 5.37 16.32 8.41
N GLU A 70 6.41 16.80 9.12
CA GLU A 70 6.40 16.86 10.59
C GLU A 70 5.24 17.73 11.08
N ARG A 71 5.01 18.89 10.46
CA ARG A 71 3.90 19.77 10.83
C ARG A 71 2.54 19.20 10.48
N ALA A 72 2.39 18.56 9.32
CA ALA A 72 1.15 17.91 8.92
C ALA A 72 0.79 16.75 9.87
N GLY A 73 1.78 15.93 10.26
CA GLY A 73 1.61 14.86 11.23
C GLY A 73 1.16 15.39 12.60
N GLY A 74 1.82 16.44 13.09
CA GLY A 74 1.42 17.10 14.35
C GLY A 74 0.02 17.72 14.29
N LEU A 75 -0.36 18.30 13.15
CA LEU A 75 -1.71 18.85 12.95
C LEU A 75 -2.78 17.74 12.94
N ALA A 76 -2.53 16.66 12.20
CA ALA A 76 -3.45 15.51 12.15
C ALA A 76 -3.64 14.92 13.56
N PHE A 77 -2.55 14.79 14.32
CA PHE A 77 -2.61 14.38 15.72
C PHE A 77 -3.46 15.33 16.57
N ALA A 78 -3.25 16.64 16.47
CA ALA A 78 -4.02 17.62 17.23
C ALA A 78 -5.52 17.58 16.89
N ILE A 79 -5.86 17.41 15.61
CA ILE A 79 -7.26 17.26 15.17
C ILE A 79 -7.86 15.96 15.73
N ALA A 80 -7.13 14.84 15.66
CA ALA A 80 -7.58 13.57 16.22
C ALA A 80 -7.78 13.66 17.74
N ALA A 81 -6.85 14.30 18.45
CA ALA A 81 -6.95 14.57 19.89
C ALA A 81 -8.19 15.40 20.21
N GLY A 82 -8.43 16.48 19.46
CA GLY A 82 -9.57 17.36 19.65
C GLY A 82 -10.92 16.67 19.41
N ASN A 83 -10.96 15.62 18.59
CA ASN A 83 -12.16 14.83 18.32
C ASN A 83 -12.24 13.55 19.18
N GLY A 84 -11.24 13.28 20.05
CA GLY A 84 -11.22 12.09 20.90
C GLY A 84 -11.08 10.76 20.15
N ILE A 85 -10.47 10.79 18.95
CA ILE A 85 -10.32 9.62 18.07
C ILE A 85 -8.87 9.15 17.95
N ILE A 86 -8.04 9.34 18.98
CA ILE A 86 -6.68 8.79 18.98
C ILE A 86 -6.72 7.31 19.35
N ALA A 87 -5.94 6.49 18.65
CA ALA A 87 -5.79 5.07 18.97
C ALA A 87 -5.08 4.90 20.32
N ASP A 88 -5.55 3.96 21.14
CA ASP A 88 -4.85 3.62 22.38
C ASP A 88 -3.52 2.96 22.02
N ASN A 89 -2.42 3.38 22.67
CA ASN A 89 -1.11 2.75 22.49
C ASN A 89 -1.10 1.43 23.27
N ASP A 90 -1.39 0.31 22.61
CA ASP A 90 -1.10 -1.05 23.10
C ASP A 90 0.39 -1.42 23.00
#